data_AF-A0AAX3B9P9-F1
#
_entry.id   AF-A0AAX3B9P9-F1
#
_cell.length_a   1.000
_cell.length_b   1.000
_cell.length_c   1.000
_cell.angle_alpha   90.00
_cell.angle_beta   90.00
_cell.angle_gamma   90.00
#
_symmetry.space_group_name_H-M   'P 1'
#
loop_
_entity.id
_entity.type
_entity.pdbx_description
1 polymer ?
#
loop_
_entity_poly.entity_id
_entity_poly.type
_entity_poly.pdbx_seq_one_letter_code
_entity_poly.pdbx_strand_id
1 'polypeptide(L)'
;MLVVNLINKQSEEINRAVSVNGGAGDQGSMFGYATNETPQYMPLQFILSRNLALQLNKIREEKILPFLKPDGKTQLTMVYDEKGNLCYIDSIVISSHHSNIIKNNKTFSNDIIQYVIKPVIPMKFINAKTKFYINPAGSFIQGGPSFDTGLTGRKIIQDSYGSEIRHGGGCFSGKDASKVDRSGAYMLRYLAKNIVASGICDKCELQIAYVIGVNFPVGLFINTFNTSKVNDNLILEAIYNNFDLSPQGISNQLNLTKPIFRMTAKYGHFGIDNYKFSWENIDKIKLFSRLLNKF
;
A
#
# COMPACT_ATOMS: atom_id res chain seq x y z
N MET A 1 -24.33 12.62 -16.17
CA MET A 1 -22.96 12.84 -15.68
C MET A 1 -22.23 13.64 -16.74
N LEU A 2 -21.73 14.83 -16.39
CA LEU A 2 -20.89 15.63 -17.29
C LEU A 2 -19.47 15.06 -17.27
N VAL A 3 -18.85 14.88 -18.43
CA VAL A 3 -17.44 14.49 -18.56
C VAL A 3 -16.72 15.63 -19.27
N VAL A 4 -15.77 16.27 -18.58
CA VAL A 4 -14.94 17.35 -19.13
C VAL A 4 -13.52 16.81 -19.33
N ASN A 5 -12.94 17.04 -20.51
CA ASN A 5 -11.59 16.62 -20.85
C ASN A 5 -10.71 17.85 -21.12
N LEU A 6 -9.66 18.02 -20.31
CA LEU A 6 -8.67 19.09 -20.40
C LEU A 6 -7.23 18.53 -20.50
N ILE A 7 -7.06 17.38 -21.15
CA ILE A 7 -5.74 16.74 -21.31
C ILE A 7 -4.89 17.52 -22.32
N ASN A 8 -3.67 17.85 -21.89
CA ASN A 8 -2.64 18.52 -22.71
C ASN A 8 -1.47 17.56 -23.01
N LYS A 9 -0.66 17.91 -24.02
CA LYS A 9 0.63 17.25 -24.26
C LYS A 9 1.62 17.57 -23.13
N GLN A 10 2.56 16.66 -22.86
CA GLN A 10 3.67 16.93 -21.95
C GLN A 10 4.57 18.04 -22.51
N SER A 11 5.13 18.88 -21.63
CA SER A 11 6.13 19.89 -22.01
C SER A 11 7.34 19.24 -22.70
N GLU A 12 7.82 19.87 -23.78
CA GLU A 12 8.99 19.42 -24.52
C GLU A 12 10.27 19.48 -23.68
N GLU A 13 10.39 20.45 -22.77
CA GLU A 13 11.54 20.60 -21.87
C GLU A 13 11.64 19.41 -20.91
N ILE A 14 10.51 19.00 -20.33
CA ILE A 14 10.42 17.81 -19.48
C ILE A 14 10.71 16.56 -20.31
N ASN A 15 10.13 16.46 -21.50
CA ASN A 15 10.33 15.30 -22.38
C ASN A 15 11.81 15.11 -22.75
N ARG A 16 12.56 16.19 -22.99
CA ARG A 16 14.00 16.11 -23.27
C ARG A 16 14.79 15.53 -22.10
N ALA A 17 14.50 15.97 -20.87
CA ALA A 17 15.16 15.46 -19.67
C ALA A 17 14.87 13.97 -19.40
N VAL A 18 13.68 13.50 -19.75
CA VAL A 18 13.21 12.15 -19.42
C VAL A 18 13.46 11.16 -20.55
N SER A 19 12.94 11.44 -21.74
CA SER A 19 12.93 10.48 -22.84
C SER A 19 14.24 10.45 -23.63
N VAL A 20 14.92 11.59 -23.76
CA VAL A 20 16.19 11.68 -24.51
C VAL A 20 17.36 11.27 -23.61
N ASN A 21 17.39 11.75 -22.37
CA ASN A 21 18.50 11.49 -21.45
C ASN A 21 18.31 10.25 -20.57
N GLY A 22 17.07 9.73 -20.47
CA GLY A 22 16.74 8.57 -19.61
C GLY A 22 16.59 8.92 -18.12
N GLY A 23 16.52 10.21 -17.79
CA GLY A 23 16.54 10.71 -16.43
C GLY A 23 15.21 10.57 -15.70
N ALA A 24 15.23 10.80 -14.39
CA ALA A 24 14.02 10.79 -13.58
C ALA A 24 12.98 11.81 -14.09
N GLY A 25 11.71 11.40 -14.08
CA GLY A 25 10.56 12.21 -14.50
C GLY A 25 10.32 13.49 -13.69
N ASP A 26 10.81 13.51 -12.45
CA ASP A 26 10.74 14.61 -11.50
C ASP A 26 11.77 14.37 -10.39
N GLN A 27 11.99 15.37 -9.55
CA GLN A 27 12.65 15.18 -8.26
C GLN A 27 11.71 14.51 -7.25
N GLY A 28 12.26 13.85 -6.24
CA GLY A 28 11.47 13.37 -5.12
C GLY A 28 12.12 12.27 -4.32
N SER A 29 11.50 11.93 -3.20
CA SER A 29 11.86 10.77 -2.38
C SER A 29 10.75 9.73 -2.43
N MET A 30 11.09 8.46 -2.49
CA MET A 30 10.15 7.35 -2.43
C MET A 30 10.55 6.41 -1.31
N PHE A 31 9.58 5.72 -0.74
CA PHE A 31 9.78 4.76 0.33
C PHE A 31 9.21 3.40 -0.07
N GLY A 32 9.90 2.34 0.37
CA GLY A 32 9.40 0.98 0.28
C GLY A 32 9.58 0.25 1.60
N TYR A 33 8.70 -0.71 1.85
CA TYR A 33 8.68 -1.40 3.13
C TYR A 33 8.24 -2.85 3.02
N ALA A 34 8.73 -3.66 3.95
CA ALA A 34 8.25 -4.99 4.23
C ALA A 34 8.42 -5.33 5.71
N THR A 35 7.56 -6.20 6.21
CA THR A 35 7.56 -6.77 7.56
C THR A 35 7.09 -8.21 7.49
N ASN A 36 7.59 -9.11 8.33
CA ASN A 36 7.15 -10.50 8.38
C ASN A 36 5.83 -10.73 9.16
N GLU A 37 5.16 -9.67 9.61
CA GLU A 37 3.87 -9.73 10.32
C GLU A 37 2.74 -10.44 9.56
N THR A 38 2.80 -10.46 8.23
CA THR A 38 1.82 -11.14 7.38
C THR A 38 2.50 -11.91 6.25
N PRO A 39 1.85 -12.96 5.68
CA PRO A 39 2.38 -13.70 4.53
C PRO A 39 2.65 -12.82 3.30
N GLN A 40 1.93 -11.70 3.17
CA GLN A 40 2.10 -10.70 2.12
C GLN A 40 3.33 -9.81 2.33
N TYR A 41 4.03 -9.97 3.45
CA TYR A 41 5.09 -9.09 3.91
C TYR A 41 4.65 -7.62 4.09
N MET A 42 3.43 -7.42 4.60
CA MET A 42 2.80 -6.13 4.82
C MET A 42 2.44 -5.92 6.31
N PRO A 43 2.29 -4.67 6.77
CA PRO A 43 1.81 -4.40 8.13
C PRO A 43 0.46 -5.07 8.40
N LEU A 44 0.33 -5.74 9.54
CA LEU A 44 -0.90 -6.46 9.88
C LEU A 44 -2.13 -5.54 9.92
N GLN A 45 -1.97 -4.34 10.49
CA GLN A 45 -3.02 -3.32 10.55
C GLN A 45 -3.56 -2.96 9.17
N PHE A 46 -2.67 -2.77 8.21
CA PHE A 46 -3.02 -2.41 6.85
C PHE A 46 -3.77 -3.54 6.15
N ILE A 47 -3.28 -4.79 6.27
CA ILE A 47 -3.93 -5.97 5.68
C ILE A 47 -5.33 -6.17 6.27
N LEU A 48 -5.51 -6.08 7.59
CA LEU A 48 -6.82 -6.25 8.21
C LEU A 48 -7.80 -5.13 7.82
N SER A 49 -7.34 -3.87 7.79
CA SER A 49 -8.19 -2.75 7.36
C SER A 49 -8.61 -2.89 5.88
N ARG A 50 -7.66 -3.25 5.01
CA ARG A 50 -7.94 -3.56 3.60
C ARG A 50 -8.96 -4.70 3.46
N ASN A 51 -8.78 -5.78 4.22
CA ASN A 51 -9.65 -6.95 4.14
C ASN A 51 -11.08 -6.63 4.61
N LEU A 52 -11.26 -5.73 5.59
CA LEU A 52 -12.58 -5.22 5.95
C LEU A 52 -13.24 -4.46 4.80
N ALA A 53 -12.49 -3.61 4.09
CA ALA A 53 -13.00 -2.89 2.92
C ALA A 53 -13.35 -3.84 1.75
N LEU A 54 -12.51 -4.85 1.51
CA LEU A 54 -12.78 -5.90 0.52
C LEU A 54 -14.03 -6.70 0.89
N GLN A 55 -14.19 -7.05 2.16
CA GLN A 55 -15.36 -7.78 2.64
C GLN A 55 -16.64 -6.95 2.51
N LEU A 56 -16.63 -5.66 2.89
CA LEU A 56 -17.75 -4.75 2.64
C LEU A 56 -18.17 -4.74 1.17
N ASN A 57 -17.19 -4.61 0.27
CA ASN A 57 -17.46 -4.62 -1.15
C ASN A 57 -18.02 -5.97 -1.63
N LYS A 58 -17.46 -7.09 -1.15
CA LYS A 58 -17.90 -8.44 -1.49
C LYS A 58 -19.36 -8.65 -1.10
N ILE A 59 -19.73 -8.40 0.16
CA ILE A 59 -21.10 -8.63 0.62
C ILE A 59 -22.14 -7.71 -0.05
N ARG A 60 -21.70 -6.52 -0.49
CA ARG A 60 -22.51 -5.60 -1.29
C ARG A 60 -22.76 -6.16 -2.69
N GLU A 61 -21.70 -6.58 -3.38
CA GLU A 61 -21.79 -7.17 -4.73
C GLU A 61 -22.62 -8.46 -4.73
N GLU A 62 -22.45 -9.30 -3.71
CA GLU A 62 -23.21 -10.54 -3.51
C GLU A 62 -24.62 -10.32 -2.96
N LYS A 63 -25.00 -9.06 -2.68
CA LYS A 63 -26.31 -8.66 -2.13
C LYS A 63 -26.70 -9.39 -0.83
N ILE A 64 -25.72 -9.83 -0.04
CA ILE A 64 -25.96 -10.40 1.30
C ILE A 64 -26.61 -9.35 2.19
N LEU A 65 -26.08 -8.12 2.15
CA LEU A 65 -26.71 -6.94 2.73
C LEU A 65 -27.13 -6.00 1.58
N PRO A 66 -28.33 -6.18 0.99
CA PRO A 66 -28.72 -5.52 -0.26
C PRO A 66 -28.92 -4.01 -0.12
N PHE A 67 -28.96 -3.51 1.12
CA PHE A 67 -29.04 -2.08 1.41
C PHE A 67 -27.68 -1.36 1.31
N LEU A 68 -26.55 -2.07 1.25
CA LEU A 68 -25.24 -1.43 1.17
C LEU A 68 -25.03 -0.76 -0.19
N LYS A 69 -24.31 0.36 -0.15
CA LYS A 69 -23.93 1.16 -1.32
C LYS A 69 -22.40 1.28 -1.42
N PRO A 70 -21.85 1.78 -2.55
CA PRO A 70 -20.42 1.62 -2.85
C PRO A 70 -19.43 2.35 -1.92
N ASP A 71 -19.82 3.43 -1.26
CA ASP A 71 -18.90 4.24 -0.43
C ASP A 71 -18.75 3.62 0.97
N GLY A 72 -17.52 3.26 1.34
CA GLY A 72 -17.22 2.57 2.59
C GLY A 72 -15.81 2.90 3.08
N LYS A 73 -15.66 3.04 4.40
CA LYS A 73 -14.42 3.42 5.08
C LYS A 73 -14.20 2.49 6.27
N THR A 74 -12.96 2.08 6.49
CA THR A 74 -12.57 1.19 7.58
C THR A 74 -11.33 1.73 8.27
N GLN A 75 -11.22 1.50 9.57
CA GLN A 75 -10.06 1.87 10.37
C GLN A 75 -9.94 0.93 11.57
N LEU A 76 -8.70 0.62 11.95
CA LEU A 76 -8.36 -0.21 13.09
C LEU A 76 -7.35 0.50 13.97
N THR A 77 -7.53 0.39 15.29
CA THR A 77 -6.51 0.75 16.28
C THR A 77 -6.07 -0.53 16.99
N MET A 78 -4.77 -0.81 16.96
CA MET A 78 -4.18 -2.03 17.50
C MET A 78 -3.31 -1.73 18.71
N VAL A 79 -3.29 -2.65 19.67
CA VAL A 79 -2.45 -2.56 20.87
C VAL A 79 -1.38 -3.62 20.79
N TYR A 80 -0.13 -3.18 20.83
CA TYR A 80 1.05 -4.02 20.79
C TYR A 80 1.75 -4.04 22.16
N ASP A 81 2.43 -5.14 22.48
CA ASP A 81 3.34 -5.21 23.63
C ASP A 81 4.71 -4.56 23.30
N GLU A 82 5.58 -4.47 24.30
CA GLU A 82 6.95 -3.93 24.15
C GLU A 82 7.82 -4.72 23.16
N LYS A 83 7.44 -5.98 22.88
CA LYS A 83 8.12 -6.86 21.92
C LYS A 83 7.55 -6.74 20.51
N GLY A 84 6.55 -5.87 20.29
CA GLY A 84 5.90 -5.67 19.01
C GLY A 84 4.88 -6.75 18.63
N ASN A 85 4.42 -7.57 19.58
CA ASN A 85 3.35 -8.55 19.32
C ASN A 85 1.97 -7.90 19.49
N LEU A 86 1.04 -8.21 18.58
CA LEU A 86 -0.35 -7.75 18.70
C LEU A 86 -1.04 -8.42 19.89
N CYS A 87 -1.44 -7.62 20.87
CA CYS A 87 -2.21 -8.07 22.03
C CYS A 87 -3.71 -8.19 21.69
N TYR A 88 -4.32 -7.09 21.23
CA TYR A 88 -5.73 -7.02 20.84
C TYR A 88 -6.00 -5.77 19.98
N ILE A 89 -7.20 -5.70 19.39
CA ILE A 89 -7.68 -4.53 18.68
C ILE A 89 -8.49 -3.65 19.65
N ASP A 90 -8.03 -2.42 19.89
CA ASP A 90 -8.72 -1.46 20.77
C ASP A 90 -9.99 -0.93 20.11
N SER A 91 -9.93 -0.55 18.84
CA SER A 91 -11.09 -0.01 18.14
C SER A 91 -11.19 -0.49 16.70
N ILE A 92 -12.43 -0.75 16.29
CA ILE A 92 -12.83 -1.08 14.91
C ILE A 92 -13.85 -0.05 14.47
N VAL A 93 -13.50 0.73 13.45
CA VAL A 93 -14.39 1.74 12.86
C VAL A 93 -14.79 1.30 11.46
N ILE A 94 -16.10 1.24 11.22
CA ILE A 94 -16.68 1.01 9.90
C ILE A 94 -17.73 2.08 9.64
N SER A 95 -17.53 2.84 8.57
CA SER A 95 -18.54 3.74 8.02
C SER A 95 -18.93 3.24 6.64
N SER A 96 -20.18 2.83 6.44
CA SER A 96 -20.65 2.32 5.15
C SER A 96 -21.93 3.02 4.71
N HIS A 97 -21.92 3.49 3.47
CA HIS A 97 -23.06 4.06 2.78
C HIS A 97 -24.15 3.00 2.61
N HIS A 98 -25.40 3.38 2.87
CA HIS A 98 -26.54 2.47 2.77
C HIS A 98 -27.79 3.17 2.20
N SER A 99 -28.80 2.37 1.86
CA SER A 99 -30.13 2.88 1.48
C SER A 99 -30.91 3.35 2.71
N ASN A 100 -31.97 4.14 2.48
CA ASN A 100 -32.91 4.62 3.50
C ASN A 100 -33.85 3.53 4.04
N ILE A 101 -33.72 2.29 3.56
CA ILE A 101 -34.57 1.16 3.95
C ILE A 101 -34.27 0.73 5.41
N ILE A 102 -33.07 1.02 5.90
CA ILE A 102 -32.69 0.72 7.27
C ILE A 102 -33.33 1.73 8.22
N LYS A 103 -34.40 1.29 8.91
CA LYS A 103 -35.06 2.08 9.96
C LYS A 103 -34.41 1.93 11.34
N ASN A 104 -33.56 0.90 11.56
CA ASN A 104 -32.98 0.58 12.86
C ASN A 104 -31.44 0.40 12.79
N ASN A 105 -30.69 1.31 13.43
CA ASN A 105 -29.23 1.28 13.50
C ASN A 105 -28.65 0.06 14.24
N LYS A 106 -29.40 -0.53 15.17
CA LYS A 106 -28.95 -1.70 15.94
C LYS A 106 -28.85 -2.95 15.07
N THR A 107 -29.81 -3.14 14.17
CA THR A 107 -29.79 -4.25 13.19
C THR A 107 -28.60 -4.09 12.24
N PHE A 108 -28.39 -2.89 11.69
CA PHE A 108 -27.24 -2.60 10.82
C PHE A 108 -25.90 -2.87 11.50
N SER A 109 -25.74 -2.42 12.76
CA SER A 109 -24.51 -2.63 13.52
C SER A 109 -24.21 -4.12 13.71
N ASN A 110 -25.23 -4.90 14.06
CA ASN A 110 -25.09 -6.35 14.21
C ASN A 110 -24.73 -7.03 12.89
N ASP A 111 -25.35 -6.61 11.78
CA ASP A 111 -25.07 -7.15 10.45
C ASP A 111 -23.63 -6.86 10.01
N ILE A 112 -23.13 -5.64 10.24
CA ILE A 112 -21.74 -5.28 9.95
C ILE A 112 -20.77 -6.10 10.81
N ILE A 113 -21.05 -6.29 12.10
CA ILE A 113 -20.22 -7.15 12.95
C ILE A 113 -20.20 -8.58 12.41
N GLN A 114 -21.36 -9.14 12.10
CA GLN A 114 -21.52 -10.53 11.72
C GLN A 114 -20.94 -10.84 10.33
N TYR A 115 -21.22 -10.00 9.35
CA TYR A 115 -20.90 -10.27 7.93
C TYR A 115 -19.63 -9.57 7.44
N VAL A 116 -19.11 -8.57 8.17
CA VAL A 116 -17.88 -7.86 7.79
C VAL A 116 -16.74 -8.12 8.77
N ILE A 117 -16.97 -7.87 10.06
CA ILE A 117 -15.87 -7.89 11.04
C ILE A 117 -15.45 -9.31 11.39
N LYS A 118 -16.38 -10.16 11.85
CA LYS A 118 -16.08 -11.53 12.27
C LYS A 118 -15.40 -12.39 11.18
N PRO A 119 -15.77 -12.29 9.89
CA PRO A 119 -15.09 -13.05 8.84
C PRO A 119 -13.64 -12.62 8.57
N VAL A 120 -13.27 -11.39 8.95
CA VAL A 120 -11.96 -10.80 8.63
C VAL A 120 -11.02 -10.79 9.84
N ILE A 121 -11.54 -10.44 11.02
CA ILE A 121 -10.75 -10.26 12.24
C ILE A 121 -10.77 -11.57 13.04
N PRO A 122 -9.59 -12.21 13.27
CA PRO A 122 -9.51 -13.37 14.13
C PRO A 122 -10.04 -13.05 15.54
N MET A 123 -10.99 -13.87 16.03
CA MET A 123 -11.65 -13.63 17.33
C MET A 123 -10.68 -13.54 18.52
N LYS A 124 -9.49 -14.16 18.42
CA LYS A 124 -8.44 -14.04 19.45
C LYS A 124 -7.96 -12.60 19.70
N PHE A 125 -8.17 -11.69 18.74
CA PHE A 125 -7.80 -10.28 18.86
C PHE A 125 -8.96 -9.37 19.29
N ILE A 126 -10.16 -9.93 19.48
CA ILE A 126 -11.35 -9.21 19.96
C ILE A 126 -11.62 -9.63 21.40
N ASN A 127 -11.71 -8.65 22.30
CA ASN A 127 -12.02 -8.90 23.71
C ASN A 127 -13.03 -7.88 24.25
N ALA A 128 -13.35 -7.94 25.55
CA ALA A 128 -14.32 -7.04 26.18
C ALA A 128 -13.92 -5.55 26.15
N LYS A 129 -12.64 -5.22 25.87
CA LYS A 129 -12.16 -3.84 25.71
C LYS A 129 -12.31 -3.33 24.29
N THR A 130 -12.52 -4.20 23.30
CA THR A 130 -12.63 -3.81 21.89
C THR A 130 -13.88 -2.97 21.65
N LYS A 131 -13.69 -1.76 21.13
CA LYS A 131 -14.76 -0.80 20.82
C LYS A 131 -15.16 -0.93 19.35
N PHE A 132 -16.47 -1.00 19.12
CA PHE A 132 -17.04 -1.06 17.77
C PHE A 132 -17.73 0.26 17.44
N TYR A 133 -17.21 0.98 16.45
CA TYR A 133 -17.77 2.24 15.94
C TYR A 133 -18.34 2.01 14.55
N ILE A 134 -19.64 1.70 14.47
CA ILE A 134 -20.31 1.39 13.21
C ILE A 134 -21.25 2.53 12.85
N ASN A 135 -20.94 3.22 11.76
CA ASN A 135 -21.56 4.48 11.36
C ASN A 135 -21.75 5.44 12.57
N PRO A 136 -20.67 5.81 13.29
CA PRO A 136 -20.76 6.56 14.54
C PRO A 136 -21.39 7.95 14.38
N ALA A 137 -21.34 8.52 13.17
CA ALA A 137 -22.02 9.78 12.81
C ALA A 137 -23.53 9.62 12.57
N GLY A 138 -24.08 8.42 12.76
CA GLY A 138 -25.47 8.09 12.46
C GLY A 138 -25.68 7.68 11.00
N SER A 139 -26.82 8.06 10.43
CA SER A 139 -27.23 7.63 9.10
C SER A 139 -26.27 8.11 7.99
N PHE A 140 -25.81 7.20 7.15
CA PHE A 140 -24.96 7.50 5.99
C PHE A 140 -25.70 7.09 4.71
N ILE A 141 -26.68 7.91 4.29
CA ILE A 141 -27.51 7.68 3.09
C ILE A 141 -27.02 8.49 1.87
N GLN A 142 -26.32 9.60 2.13
CA GLN A 142 -25.75 10.51 1.14
C GLN A 142 -24.24 10.30 1.09
N GLY A 143 -23.72 9.78 -0.03
CA GLY A 143 -22.31 9.43 -0.17
C GLY A 143 -21.82 9.49 -1.62
N GLY A 144 -20.52 9.26 -1.81
CA GLY A 144 -19.87 9.37 -3.11
C GLY A 144 -19.72 10.82 -3.63
N PRO A 145 -19.43 10.99 -4.94
CA PRO A 145 -19.04 12.28 -5.52
C PRO A 145 -20.06 13.40 -5.38
N SER A 146 -21.33 13.07 -5.13
CA SER A 146 -22.39 14.05 -4.89
C SER A 146 -22.22 14.81 -3.57
N PHE A 147 -21.45 14.27 -2.62
CA PHE A 147 -21.33 14.80 -1.26
C PHE A 147 -19.88 14.93 -0.76
N ASP A 148 -18.92 14.28 -1.43
CA ASP A 148 -17.49 14.42 -1.15
C ASP A 148 -16.71 14.43 -2.47
N THR A 149 -15.95 15.50 -2.72
CA THR A 149 -15.20 15.65 -3.98
C THR A 149 -13.97 14.74 -3.97
N GLY A 150 -13.95 13.76 -4.88
CA GLY A 150 -12.80 12.89 -5.09
C GLY A 150 -11.74 13.52 -6.00
N LEU A 151 -10.47 13.42 -5.60
CA LEU A 151 -9.32 13.79 -6.43
C LEU A 151 -8.26 12.67 -6.45
N THR A 152 -7.60 12.50 -7.59
CA THR A 152 -6.47 11.57 -7.76
C THR A 152 -5.36 11.89 -6.75
N GLY A 153 -4.79 10.86 -6.12
CA GLY A 153 -3.66 11.04 -5.20
C GLY A 153 -4.01 11.56 -3.81
N ARG A 154 -5.28 11.53 -3.40
CA ARG A 154 -5.71 11.91 -2.03
C ARG A 154 -5.83 10.74 -1.05
N LYS A 155 -5.21 9.59 -1.38
CA LYS A 155 -5.21 8.34 -0.60
C LYS A 155 -3.84 7.67 -0.55
N ILE A 156 -2.74 8.43 -0.71
CA ILE A 156 -1.36 7.90 -0.83
C ILE A 156 -0.94 6.98 0.34
N ILE A 157 -1.43 7.23 1.55
CA ILE A 157 -1.15 6.39 2.72
C ILE A 157 -1.93 5.07 2.64
N GLN A 158 -3.19 5.10 2.20
CA GLN A 158 -4.00 3.90 1.94
C GLN A 158 -3.54 3.14 0.69
N ASP A 159 -2.89 3.83 -0.24
CA ASP A 159 -2.32 3.24 -1.44
C ASP A 159 -1.05 2.42 -1.14
N SER A 160 -0.37 2.69 -0.03
CA SER A 160 0.94 2.13 0.31
C SER A 160 0.91 1.17 1.50
N TYR A 161 1.29 1.62 2.69
CA TYR A 161 1.55 0.77 3.86
C TYR A 161 0.70 1.14 5.09
N GLY A 162 -0.30 2.02 4.91
CA GLY A 162 -0.97 2.64 6.04
C GLY A 162 -0.01 3.57 6.79
N SER A 163 -0.28 3.80 8.07
CA SER A 163 0.51 4.71 8.91
C SER A 163 1.81 4.10 9.46
N GLU A 164 2.24 2.93 8.99
CA GLU A 164 3.43 2.24 9.53
C GLU A 164 4.74 2.95 9.20
N ILE A 165 4.83 3.56 8.01
CA ILE A 165 6.08 4.10 7.50
C ILE A 165 5.98 5.55 7.02
N ARG A 166 7.14 6.13 6.75
CA ARG A 166 7.27 7.42 6.07
C ARG A 166 6.78 7.33 4.62
N HIS A 167 6.33 8.46 4.08
CA HIS A 167 5.89 8.56 2.68
C HIS A 167 6.43 9.83 2.05
N GLY A 168 6.95 9.75 0.83
CA GLY A 168 7.61 10.88 0.16
C GLY A 168 6.67 11.84 -0.60
N GLY A 169 5.36 11.71 -0.38
CA GLY A 169 4.32 12.60 -0.95
C GLY A 169 3.85 12.29 -2.38
N GLY A 170 4.62 11.57 -3.19
CA GLY A 170 4.26 11.24 -4.58
C GLY A 170 3.04 10.32 -4.68
N CYS A 171 2.02 10.72 -5.45
CA CYS A 171 0.90 9.82 -5.76
C CYS A 171 1.23 8.82 -6.88
N PHE A 172 0.55 7.67 -6.89
CA PHE A 172 0.80 6.64 -7.89
C PHE A 172 -0.10 6.78 -9.11
N SER A 173 -1.43 6.80 -8.93
CA SER A 173 -2.42 6.74 -10.03
C SER A 173 -2.32 7.91 -11.02
N GLY A 174 -2.56 7.64 -12.31
CA GLY A 174 -2.50 8.64 -13.39
C GLY A 174 -1.11 8.90 -14.01
N LYS A 175 -0.04 8.32 -13.43
CA LYS A 175 1.34 8.44 -13.94
C LYS A 175 1.76 7.21 -14.75
N ASP A 176 2.67 7.36 -15.71
CA ASP A 176 3.35 6.24 -16.36
C ASP A 176 4.63 5.84 -15.59
N ALA A 177 5.35 4.82 -16.06
CA ALA A 177 6.49 4.24 -15.35
C ALA A 177 7.75 5.15 -15.30
N SER A 178 7.84 6.18 -16.17
CA SER A 178 8.96 7.15 -16.09
C SER A 178 8.90 8.04 -14.85
N LYS A 179 7.74 8.11 -14.18
CA LYS A 179 7.54 8.93 -12.98
C LYS A 179 7.97 8.12 -11.77
N VAL A 180 9.12 8.50 -11.21
CA VAL A 180 9.78 7.82 -10.09
C VAL A 180 8.92 7.70 -8.84
N ASP A 181 7.92 8.58 -8.65
CA ASP A 181 6.90 8.43 -7.61
C ASP A 181 6.25 7.04 -7.59
N ARG A 182 5.97 6.47 -8.76
CA ARG A 182 5.41 5.12 -8.87
C ARG A 182 6.51 4.07 -9.00
N SER A 183 7.38 4.21 -9.99
CA SER A 183 8.36 3.16 -10.31
C SER A 183 9.39 2.98 -9.19
N GLY A 184 9.90 4.07 -8.62
CA GLY A 184 10.79 4.05 -7.46
C GLY A 184 10.13 3.41 -6.24
N ALA A 185 8.90 3.80 -5.90
CA ALA A 185 8.17 3.19 -4.78
C ALA A 185 7.94 1.69 -4.98
N TYR A 186 7.63 1.25 -6.20
CA TYR A 186 7.46 -0.16 -6.53
C TYR A 186 8.79 -0.93 -6.45
N MET A 187 9.89 -0.33 -6.91
CA MET A 187 11.21 -0.94 -6.79
C MET A 187 11.61 -1.12 -5.33
N LEU A 188 11.38 -0.11 -4.48
CA LEU A 188 11.71 -0.24 -3.07
C LEU A 188 10.82 -1.25 -2.35
N ARG A 189 9.54 -1.37 -2.73
CA ARG A 189 8.68 -2.47 -2.27
C ARG A 189 9.29 -3.82 -2.63
N TYR A 190 9.67 -4.00 -3.89
CA TYR A 190 10.27 -5.23 -4.39
C TYR A 190 11.54 -5.60 -3.62
N LEU A 191 12.45 -4.64 -3.43
CA LEU A 191 13.68 -4.85 -2.67
C LEU A 191 13.40 -5.19 -1.20
N ALA A 192 12.62 -4.36 -0.49
CA ALA A 192 12.31 -4.58 0.92
C ALA A 192 11.63 -5.94 1.14
N LYS A 193 10.70 -6.33 0.26
CA LYS A 193 10.02 -7.62 0.32
C LYS A 193 11.01 -8.78 0.16
N ASN A 194 11.91 -8.71 -0.80
CA ASN A 194 12.93 -9.74 -1.02
C ASN A 194 13.93 -9.85 0.15
N ILE A 195 14.31 -8.72 0.75
CA ILE A 195 15.18 -8.66 1.92
C ILE A 195 14.50 -9.37 3.10
N VAL A 196 13.28 -8.96 3.50
CA VAL A 196 12.57 -9.60 4.62
C VAL A 196 12.26 -11.06 4.33
N ALA A 197 11.79 -11.38 3.12
CA ALA A 197 11.49 -12.76 2.73
C ALA A 197 12.72 -13.68 2.70
N SER A 198 13.93 -13.13 2.65
CA SER A 198 15.17 -13.91 2.75
C SER A 198 15.54 -14.32 4.17
N GLY A 199 14.83 -13.79 5.18
CA GLY A 199 15.05 -14.11 6.59
C GLY A 199 16.25 -13.40 7.22
N ILE A 200 16.84 -12.41 6.54
CA ILE A 200 17.96 -11.63 7.09
C ILE A 200 17.50 -10.56 8.08
N CYS A 201 16.27 -10.08 7.99
CA CYS A 201 15.65 -9.16 8.94
C CYS A 201 14.13 -9.37 9.01
N ASP A 202 13.50 -8.89 10.08
CA ASP A 202 12.04 -9.00 10.27
C ASP A 202 11.30 -7.81 9.63
N LYS A 203 11.93 -6.63 9.63
CA LYS A 203 11.39 -5.39 9.06
C LYS A 203 12.46 -4.67 8.25
N CYS A 204 12.08 -4.07 7.12
CA CYS A 204 12.98 -3.28 6.29
C CYS A 204 12.23 -2.11 5.67
N GLU A 205 12.68 -0.89 5.95
CA GLU A 205 12.28 0.33 5.23
C GLU A 205 13.45 0.79 4.35
N LEU A 206 13.16 1.14 3.11
CA LEU A 206 14.10 1.73 2.17
C LEU A 206 13.60 3.11 1.75
N GLN A 207 14.53 4.03 1.51
CA GLN A 207 14.25 5.33 0.91
C GLN A 207 15.19 5.56 -0.27
N ILE A 208 14.66 6.04 -1.39
CA ILE A 208 15.44 6.45 -2.57
C ILE A 208 15.10 7.90 -2.92
N ALA A 209 16.08 8.66 -3.37
CA ALA A 209 15.88 10.04 -3.82
C ALA A 209 16.40 10.25 -5.24
N TYR A 210 15.66 11.00 -6.04
CA TYR A 210 16.00 11.37 -7.42
C TYR A 210 15.99 12.89 -7.61
N VAL A 211 16.74 13.33 -8.61
CA VAL A 211 16.72 14.68 -9.16
C VAL A 211 16.29 14.58 -10.62
N ILE A 212 15.46 15.51 -11.09
CA ILE A 212 14.93 15.51 -12.46
C ILE A 212 16.06 15.46 -13.50
N GLY A 213 15.91 14.62 -14.52
CA GLY A 213 16.88 14.49 -15.60
C GLY A 213 18.18 13.75 -15.26
N VAL A 214 18.36 13.27 -14.02
CA VAL A 214 19.50 12.43 -13.62
C VAL A 214 19.11 10.96 -13.66
N ASN A 215 19.97 10.12 -14.22
CA ASN A 215 19.67 8.71 -14.49
C ASN A 215 19.77 7.83 -13.24
N PHE A 216 20.64 8.17 -12.29
CA PHE A 216 20.83 7.39 -11.06
C PHE A 216 20.32 8.14 -9.84
N PRO A 217 19.88 7.41 -8.79
CA PRO A 217 19.44 8.04 -7.56
C PRO A 217 20.58 8.81 -6.89
N VAL A 218 20.26 9.93 -6.25
CA VAL A 218 21.23 10.72 -5.47
C VAL A 218 21.48 10.14 -4.08
N GLY A 219 20.65 9.21 -3.63
CA GLY A 219 20.83 8.49 -2.38
C GLY A 219 19.89 7.30 -2.23
N LEU A 220 20.37 6.28 -1.51
CA LEU A 220 19.61 5.15 -1.02
C LEU A 220 19.88 5.00 0.49
N PHE A 221 18.83 4.92 1.28
CA PHE A 221 18.88 4.71 2.72
C PHE A 221 18.10 3.46 3.10
N ILE A 222 18.57 2.75 4.13
CA ILE A 222 17.93 1.56 4.69
C ILE A 222 17.78 1.72 6.20
N ASN A 223 16.69 1.19 6.73
CA ASN A 223 16.49 0.98 8.15
C ASN A 223 15.85 -0.39 8.39
N THR A 224 16.58 -1.29 9.02
CA THR A 224 16.09 -2.63 9.38
C THR A 224 15.52 -2.71 10.80
N PHE A 225 15.37 -1.57 11.48
CA PHE A 225 14.80 -1.44 12.83
C PHE A 225 15.49 -2.35 13.86
N ASN A 226 16.81 -2.55 13.71
CA ASN A 226 17.62 -3.46 14.52
C ASN A 226 17.17 -4.92 14.47
N THR A 227 16.42 -5.32 13.44
CA THR A 227 15.98 -6.72 13.24
C THR A 227 16.92 -7.48 12.29
N SER A 228 17.88 -6.81 11.67
CA SER A 228 18.82 -7.43 10.75
C SER A 228 19.90 -8.26 11.45
N LYS A 229 20.19 -9.41 10.86
CA LYS A 229 21.29 -10.33 11.23
C LYS A 229 22.62 -9.96 10.56
N VAL A 230 22.60 -9.00 9.64
CA VAL A 230 23.78 -8.50 8.91
C VAL A 230 23.84 -6.98 8.98
N ASN A 231 25.01 -6.40 8.76
CA ASN A 231 25.15 -4.95 8.69
C ASN A 231 24.35 -4.38 7.51
N ASP A 232 23.57 -3.33 7.76
CA ASP A 232 22.75 -2.62 6.76
C ASP A 232 23.56 -2.18 5.53
N ASN A 233 24.85 -1.82 5.69
CA ASN A 233 25.73 -1.47 4.57
C ASN A 233 25.95 -2.63 3.59
N LEU A 234 26.01 -3.88 4.07
CA LEU A 234 26.15 -5.04 3.19
C LEU A 234 24.90 -5.25 2.33
N ILE A 235 23.73 -4.90 2.87
CA ILE A 235 22.47 -4.93 2.13
C ILE A 235 22.48 -3.85 1.05
N LEU A 236 22.89 -2.62 1.39
CA LEU A 236 23.04 -1.53 0.42
C LEU A 236 24.02 -1.87 -0.70
N GLU A 237 25.20 -2.41 -0.38
CA GLU A 237 26.18 -2.86 -1.37
C GLU A 237 25.60 -3.96 -2.27
N ALA A 238 24.87 -4.92 -1.70
CA ALA A 238 24.20 -5.96 -2.49
C ALA A 238 23.15 -5.35 -3.43
N ILE A 239 22.44 -4.31 -3.02
CA ILE A 239 21.50 -3.60 -3.89
C ILE A 239 22.25 -2.92 -5.05
N TYR A 240 23.24 -2.07 -4.75
CA TYR A 240 23.98 -1.33 -5.78
C TYR A 240 24.68 -2.23 -6.79
N ASN A 241 25.20 -3.38 -6.36
CA ASN A 241 25.93 -4.31 -7.23
C ASN A 241 25.02 -5.17 -8.13
N ASN A 242 23.71 -5.26 -7.84
CA ASN A 242 22.83 -6.22 -8.51
C ASN A 242 21.59 -5.62 -9.16
N PHE A 243 21.30 -4.34 -8.91
CA PHE A 243 20.10 -3.68 -9.44
C PHE A 243 20.44 -2.36 -10.11
N ASP A 244 19.96 -2.19 -11.34
CA ASP A 244 19.92 -0.90 -12.01
C ASP A 244 18.74 -0.08 -11.47
N LEU A 245 19.06 0.88 -10.59
CA LEU A 245 18.09 1.78 -9.97
C LEU A 245 17.78 3.02 -10.82
N SER A 246 18.19 3.06 -12.09
CA SER A 246 17.71 4.09 -13.01
C SER A 246 16.21 3.93 -13.31
N PRO A 247 15.49 4.99 -13.73
CA PRO A 247 14.09 4.87 -14.12
C PRO A 247 13.87 3.80 -15.19
N GLN A 248 14.78 3.70 -16.17
CA GLN A 248 14.72 2.68 -17.21
C GLN A 248 15.05 1.28 -16.67
N GLY A 249 16.07 1.15 -15.84
CA GLY A 249 16.44 -0.10 -15.16
C GLY A 249 15.27 -0.67 -14.35
N ILE A 250 14.61 0.18 -13.56
CA ILE A 250 13.42 -0.17 -12.78
C ILE A 250 12.27 -0.59 -13.70
N SER A 251 11.98 0.21 -14.73
CA SER A 251 10.90 -0.08 -15.67
C SER A 251 11.09 -1.44 -16.35
N ASN A 252 12.33 -1.79 -16.71
CA ASN A 252 12.70 -3.07 -17.29
C ASN A 252 12.60 -4.22 -16.27
N GLN A 253 13.21 -4.05 -15.08
CA GLN A 253 13.22 -5.04 -14.01
C GLN A 253 11.79 -5.44 -13.59
N LEU A 254 10.89 -4.47 -13.53
CA LEU A 254 9.50 -4.66 -13.10
C LEU A 254 8.50 -4.72 -14.26
N ASN A 255 8.94 -4.64 -15.52
CA ASN A 255 8.08 -4.73 -16.71
C ASN A 255 6.87 -3.78 -16.67
N LEU A 256 7.14 -2.49 -16.39
CA LEU A 256 6.12 -1.49 -16.06
C LEU A 256 5.47 -0.80 -17.27
N THR A 257 5.83 -1.19 -18.50
CA THR A 257 5.26 -0.63 -19.73
C THR A 257 3.91 -1.26 -20.12
N LYS A 258 3.42 -2.21 -19.30
CA LYS A 258 2.16 -2.93 -19.54
C LYS A 258 0.95 -2.19 -18.93
N PRO A 259 -0.26 -2.35 -19.48
CA PRO A 259 -1.49 -1.71 -18.97
C PRO A 259 -2.05 -2.44 -17.74
N ILE A 260 -1.27 -2.52 -16.65
CA ILE A 260 -1.58 -3.31 -15.45
C ILE A 260 -2.06 -2.49 -14.25
N PHE A 261 -2.15 -1.15 -14.37
CA PHE A 261 -2.30 -0.26 -13.21
C PHE A 261 -3.73 -0.02 -12.74
N ARG A 262 -4.77 -0.27 -13.56
CA ARG A 262 -6.16 0.04 -13.18
C ARG A 262 -6.59 -0.68 -11.89
N MET A 263 -6.13 -1.90 -11.71
CA MET A 263 -6.39 -2.77 -10.57
C MET A 263 -5.71 -2.31 -9.28
N THR A 264 -4.61 -1.55 -9.37
CA THR A 264 -3.90 -1.04 -8.19
C THR A 264 -4.58 0.18 -7.57
N ALA A 265 -5.47 0.85 -8.31
CA ALA A 265 -6.12 2.10 -7.89
C ALA A 265 -7.17 1.94 -6.78
N LYS A 266 -7.35 0.73 -6.23
CA LYS A 266 -8.23 0.43 -5.11
C LYS A 266 -7.61 -0.66 -4.26
N TYR A 267 -7.91 -0.60 -2.95
CA TYR A 267 -7.40 -1.55 -1.97
C TYR A 267 -5.87 -1.56 -1.87
N GLY A 268 -5.20 -0.45 -2.19
CA GLY A 268 -3.74 -0.31 -2.12
C GLY A 268 -2.96 -1.00 -3.24
N HIS A 269 -1.67 -0.68 -3.35
CA HIS A 269 -0.79 -1.09 -4.45
C HIS A 269 0.12 -2.29 -4.11
N PHE A 270 0.31 -2.58 -2.82
CA PHE A 270 1.28 -3.57 -2.32
C PHE A 270 0.62 -4.72 -1.57
N GLY A 271 1.26 -5.88 -1.48
CA GLY A 271 0.74 -7.08 -0.79
C GLY A 271 -0.55 -7.63 -1.41
N ILE A 272 -0.62 -7.69 -2.74
CA ILE A 272 -1.78 -8.14 -3.49
C ILE A 272 -1.44 -9.48 -4.15
N ASP A 273 -2.03 -10.57 -3.65
CA ASP A 273 -1.65 -11.93 -4.07
C ASP A 273 -2.42 -12.42 -5.31
N ASN A 274 -3.61 -11.88 -5.57
CA ASN A 274 -4.48 -12.32 -6.67
C ASN A 274 -4.05 -11.77 -8.04
N TYR A 275 -3.04 -10.90 -8.09
CA TYR A 275 -2.45 -10.38 -9.31
C TYR A 275 -0.94 -10.64 -9.29
N LYS A 276 -0.37 -11.00 -10.44
CA LYS A 276 1.06 -11.25 -10.60
C LYS A 276 1.83 -9.95 -10.83
N PHE A 277 1.79 -9.04 -9.85
CA PHE A 277 2.57 -7.81 -9.91
C PHE A 277 4.05 -8.13 -9.68
N SER A 278 4.89 -7.70 -10.61
CA SER A 278 6.34 -7.95 -10.59
C SER A 278 7.01 -7.45 -9.31
N TRP A 279 6.56 -6.31 -8.76
CA TRP A 279 7.11 -5.75 -7.52
C TRP A 279 6.73 -6.53 -6.26
N GLU A 280 5.83 -7.51 -6.36
CA GLU A 280 5.49 -8.43 -5.27
C GLU A 280 6.23 -9.76 -5.37
N ASN A 281 7.06 -9.97 -6.40
CA ASN A 281 7.86 -11.18 -6.55
C ASN A 281 8.97 -11.25 -5.50
N ILE A 282 9.32 -12.47 -5.12
CA ILE A 282 10.37 -12.79 -4.13
C ILE A 282 11.53 -13.59 -4.77
N ASP A 283 11.84 -13.32 -6.04
CA ASP A 283 12.82 -14.05 -6.85
C ASP A 283 14.29 -13.73 -6.51
N LYS A 284 14.54 -12.76 -5.63
CA LYS A 284 15.87 -12.34 -5.17
C LYS A 284 16.17 -12.76 -3.73
N ILE A 285 15.34 -13.61 -3.11
CA ILE A 285 15.61 -14.19 -1.78
C ILE A 285 17.03 -14.79 -1.69
N LYS A 286 17.45 -15.57 -2.71
CA LYS A 286 18.77 -16.21 -2.72
C LYS A 286 19.93 -15.20 -2.75
N LEU A 287 19.72 -14.02 -3.34
CA LEU A 287 20.73 -12.97 -3.36
C LEU A 287 20.98 -12.46 -1.93
N PHE A 288 19.91 -12.14 -1.20
CA PHE A 288 20.01 -11.55 0.13
C PHE A 288 20.35 -12.59 1.22
N SER A 289 19.78 -13.80 1.17
CA SER A 289 20.10 -14.87 2.15
C SER A 289 21.57 -15.28 2.16
N ARG A 290 22.28 -15.16 1.02
CA ARG A 290 23.74 -15.40 0.96
C ARG A 290 24.55 -14.45 1.82
N LEU A 291 24.02 -13.29 2.19
CA LEU A 291 24.71 -12.33 3.06
C LEU A 291 24.91 -12.90 4.48
N LEU A 292 24.07 -13.86 4.91
CA LEU A 292 24.23 -14.55 6.19
C LEU A 292 25.51 -15.40 6.25
N ASN A 293 26.00 -15.88 5.10
CA ASN A 293 27.17 -16.77 5.03
C ASN A 293 28.49 -16.01 4.84
N LYS A 294 28.46 -14.67 4.82
CA LYS A 294 29.68 -13.85 4.76
C LYS A 294 30.36 -13.70 6.13
N PHE A 295 29.81 -14.35 7.16
CA PHE A 295 30.30 -14.47 8.53
C PHE A 295 30.00 -15.90 9.03
#